data_AF-A0A1K1LND0-F1
#
_entry.id   AF-A0A1K1LND0-F1
#
_cell.length_a   1.000
_cell.length_b   1.000
_cell.length_c   1.000
_cell.angle_alpha   90.00
_cell.angle_beta   90.00
_cell.angle_gamma   90.00
#
_symmetry.space_group_name_H-M   'P 1'
#
loop_
_entity.id
_entity.type
_entity.pdbx_description
1 polymer ?
#
loop_
_entity_poly.entity_id
_entity_poly.type
_entity_poly.pdbx_seq_one_letter_code
_entity_poly.pdbx_strand_id
1 'polypeptide(L)'
;MRFSKLPILVSIVLAVLLTSPSFAHPGKLDKYGGHECSYEALMKRLCKGYHSHTGGFFIGEFPSNEPTAPAPVIEEVIPEGHVKVTLPTFRILINYESGASDAQNSTLKYPFFMYNDIIYAPLNYDMCSTLTIESNWSNEVGLSLRKTDAKIGQGVRFQRIEASSAQPANMYAHLPSFNIYVNDTWVDNGKEEYPFLVYNDVTYYPMTWNNNNKFGLITGLKDNRFDISK
;
A
#
# COMPACT_ATOMS: atom_id res chain seq x y z
N MET A 1 -32.93 -42.36 -45.25
CA MET A 1 -33.74 -42.98 -44.16
C MET A 1 -32.79 -43.93 -43.43
N ARG A 2 -32.47 -43.82 -42.14
CA ARG A 2 -33.23 -43.45 -40.95
C ARG A 2 -32.26 -42.79 -39.95
N PHE A 3 -32.68 -41.66 -39.38
CA PHE A 3 -32.07 -41.05 -38.20
C PHE A 3 -32.48 -41.85 -36.97
N SER A 4 -31.54 -42.44 -36.24
CA SER A 4 -31.79 -42.93 -34.89
C SER A 4 -31.70 -41.76 -33.91
N LYS A 5 -32.87 -41.32 -33.46
CA LYS A 5 -33.03 -40.38 -32.35
C LYS A 5 -32.64 -41.11 -31.05
N LEU A 6 -31.57 -40.70 -30.40
CA LEU A 6 -31.26 -41.07 -29.01
C LEU A 6 -31.22 -39.77 -28.18
N PRO A 7 -31.91 -39.73 -27.03
CA PRO A 7 -32.55 -38.50 -26.57
C PRO A 7 -31.59 -37.51 -25.90
N ILE A 8 -31.71 -36.26 -26.35
CA ILE A 8 -31.31 -35.04 -25.65
C ILE A 8 -32.09 -35.00 -24.34
N LEU A 9 -31.62 -35.67 -23.29
CA LEU A 9 -32.29 -35.61 -21.98
C LEU A 9 -31.38 -35.81 -20.77
N VAL A 10 -30.07 -35.57 -20.90
CA VAL A 10 -29.15 -35.54 -19.75
C VAL A 10 -28.43 -34.19 -19.59
N SER A 11 -28.50 -33.29 -20.58
CA SER A 11 -27.81 -31.99 -20.52
C SER A 11 -28.59 -30.85 -19.87
N ILE A 12 -29.85 -31.04 -19.46
CA ILE A 12 -30.65 -29.97 -18.82
C ILE A 12 -30.60 -30.07 -17.28
N VAL A 13 -30.30 -31.24 -16.71
CA VAL A 13 -30.26 -31.42 -15.24
C VAL A 13 -28.91 -31.00 -14.62
N LEU A 14 -27.84 -30.91 -15.42
CA LEU A 14 -26.51 -30.53 -14.92
C LEU A 14 -26.22 -29.02 -14.99
N ALA A 15 -27.13 -28.21 -15.55
CA ALA A 15 -26.95 -26.76 -15.70
C ALA A 15 -27.62 -25.91 -14.59
N VAL A 16 -28.26 -26.53 -13.60
CA VAL A 16 -29.10 -25.82 -12.60
C VAL A 16 -28.49 -25.76 -11.20
N LEU A 17 -27.27 -26.30 -10.99
CA LEU A 17 -26.67 -26.39 -9.64
C LEU A 17 -25.49 -25.43 -9.36
N LEU A 18 -25.30 -24.38 -10.18
CA LEU A 18 -24.28 -23.35 -9.93
C LEU A 18 -24.81 -21.92 -9.99
N THR A 19 -26.05 -21.68 -9.54
CA THR A 19 -26.46 -20.34 -9.13
C THR A 19 -26.00 -20.11 -7.70
N SER A 20 -24.74 -19.70 -7.54
CA SER A 20 -24.33 -19.04 -6.30
C SER A 20 -25.27 -17.84 -6.08
N PRO A 21 -25.94 -17.71 -4.93
CA PRO A 21 -26.64 -16.46 -4.64
C PRO A 21 -25.58 -15.36 -4.64
N SER A 22 -25.70 -14.41 -5.57
CA SER A 22 -25.05 -13.12 -5.39
C SER A 22 -25.71 -12.49 -4.18
N PHE A 23 -25.08 -12.66 -3.02
CA PHE A 23 -25.36 -11.81 -1.87
C PHE A 23 -24.92 -10.40 -2.27
N ALA A 24 -25.86 -9.63 -2.81
CA ALA A 24 -25.79 -8.18 -2.66
C ALA A 24 -25.74 -7.93 -1.16
N HIS A 25 -24.57 -7.54 -0.65
CA HIS A 25 -24.38 -7.20 0.75
C HIS A 25 -25.47 -6.20 1.15
N PRO A 26 -26.12 -6.35 2.33
CA PRO A 26 -26.98 -5.30 2.82
C PRO A 26 -26.07 -4.09 3.04
N GLY A 27 -26.27 -3.08 2.21
CA GLY A 27 -25.66 -1.77 2.42
C GLY A 27 -25.95 -1.32 3.84
N LYS A 28 -25.13 -0.41 4.36
CA LYS A 28 -25.34 0.32 5.61
C LYS A 28 -26.63 1.16 5.56
N LEU A 29 -27.76 0.52 5.27
CA LEU A 29 -29.08 1.09 5.28
C LEU A 29 -29.54 1.09 6.73
N ASP A 30 -30.13 2.19 7.14
CA ASP A 30 -30.77 2.30 8.43
C ASP A 30 -32.08 1.48 8.47
N LYS A 31 -32.76 1.55 9.61
CA LYS A 31 -34.06 0.88 9.82
C LYS A 31 -35.17 1.36 8.86
N TYR A 32 -34.95 2.43 8.09
CA TYR A 32 -35.88 2.98 7.09
C TYR A 32 -35.46 2.64 5.65
N GLY A 33 -34.41 1.84 5.46
CA GLY A 33 -33.98 1.40 4.13
C GLY A 33 -33.22 2.45 3.32
N GLY A 34 -32.69 3.49 3.98
CA GLY A 34 -31.84 4.49 3.35
C GLY A 34 -30.51 4.67 4.06
N HIS A 35 -29.63 5.47 3.48
CA HIS A 35 -28.32 5.75 4.06
C HIS A 35 -27.87 7.17 3.77
N GLU A 36 -27.00 7.70 4.62
CA GLU A 36 -26.24 8.91 4.33
C GLU A 36 -25.04 8.59 3.43
N CYS A 37 -24.92 9.35 2.34
CA CYS A 37 -23.79 9.23 1.43
C CYS A 37 -22.46 9.54 2.12
N SER A 38 -21.46 8.65 1.94
CA SER A 38 -20.11 8.91 2.43
C SER A 38 -19.47 10.11 1.73
N TYR A 39 -18.50 10.75 2.40
CA TYR A 39 -17.73 11.87 1.85
C TYR A 39 -17.11 11.55 0.48
N GLU A 40 -16.56 10.34 0.31
CA GLU A 40 -15.99 9.89 -0.96
C GLU A 40 -17.04 9.75 -2.07
N ALA A 41 -18.25 9.30 -1.75
CA ALA A 41 -19.34 9.17 -2.72
C ALA A 41 -19.90 10.54 -3.15
N LEU A 42 -19.94 11.51 -2.23
CA LEU A 42 -20.28 12.90 -2.50
C LEU A 42 -19.27 13.56 -3.44
N MET A 43 -17.96 13.32 -3.22
CA MET A 43 -16.89 13.87 -4.06
C MET A 43 -16.91 13.31 -5.48
N LYS A 44 -17.28 12.03 -5.64
CA LYS A 44 -17.48 11.40 -6.94
C LYS A 44 -18.83 11.75 -7.59
N ARG A 45 -19.66 12.58 -6.94
CA ARG A 45 -21.02 12.97 -7.37
C ARG A 45 -21.93 11.78 -7.69
N LEU A 46 -21.71 10.64 -7.04
CA LEU A 46 -22.49 9.42 -7.27
C LEU A 46 -23.83 9.47 -6.54
N CYS A 47 -23.93 10.25 -5.47
CA CYS A 47 -25.16 10.49 -4.73
C CYS A 47 -25.05 11.82 -3.94
N LYS A 48 -26.16 12.30 -3.35
CA LYS A 48 -26.20 13.52 -2.55
C LYS A 48 -27.09 13.33 -1.33
N GLY A 49 -26.55 13.59 -0.14
CA GLY A 49 -27.29 13.53 1.13
C GLY A 49 -27.77 12.13 1.52
N TYR A 50 -28.86 12.06 2.28
CA TYR A 50 -29.55 10.81 2.61
C TYR A 50 -30.47 10.40 1.45
N HIS A 51 -30.43 9.12 1.06
CA HIS A 51 -31.40 8.58 0.10
C HIS A 51 -31.83 7.15 0.42
N SER A 52 -33.10 6.86 0.16
CA SER A 52 -33.76 5.59 0.45
C SER A 52 -33.93 4.74 -0.81
N HIS A 53 -33.74 3.43 -0.68
CA HIS A 53 -33.82 2.50 -1.81
C HIS A 53 -35.15 1.74 -1.90
N THR A 54 -36.15 2.10 -1.09
CA THR A 54 -37.48 1.48 -1.12
C THR A 54 -38.44 2.22 -2.06
N GLY A 55 -38.86 1.56 -3.14
CA GLY A 55 -39.89 2.02 -4.08
C GLY A 55 -41.32 2.00 -3.52
N GLY A 56 -41.52 2.55 -2.32
CA GLY A 56 -42.84 2.72 -1.68
C GLY A 56 -43.09 4.20 -1.39
N PHE A 57 -44.25 4.70 -1.80
CA PHE A 57 -44.69 6.07 -1.57
C PHE A 57 -44.83 6.36 -0.08
N PHE A 58 -43.90 7.14 0.49
CA PHE A 58 -43.96 7.61 1.87
C PHE A 58 -44.81 8.89 1.95
N ILE A 59 -45.84 8.88 2.80
CA ILE A 59 -46.59 10.06 3.23
C ILE A 59 -46.20 10.38 4.68
N GLY A 60 -45.13 11.16 4.85
CA GLY A 60 -44.68 11.62 6.17
C GLY A 60 -43.77 12.84 6.02
N GLU A 61 -43.81 13.73 7.01
CA GLU A 61 -42.97 14.93 7.07
C GLU A 61 -41.50 14.53 6.97
N PHE A 62 -40.79 15.05 5.96
CA PHE A 62 -39.36 14.84 5.85
C PHE A 62 -38.67 15.52 7.03
N PRO A 63 -37.83 14.82 7.81
CA PRO A 63 -37.03 15.48 8.83
C PRO A 63 -36.20 16.57 8.14
N SER A 64 -36.22 17.77 8.72
CA SER A 64 -35.46 18.91 8.20
C SER A 64 -33.99 18.52 8.06
N ASN A 65 -33.43 18.71 6.86
CA ASN A 65 -31.99 18.63 6.58
C ASN A 65 -31.25 19.79 7.29
N GLU A 66 -31.39 19.91 8.60
CA GLU A 66 -30.49 20.74 9.38
C GLU A 66 -29.15 20.00 9.37
N PRO A 67 -28.08 20.60 8.85
CA PRO A 67 -26.77 19.97 8.89
C PRO A 67 -26.44 19.70 10.35
N THR A 68 -26.38 18.43 10.74
CA THR A 68 -25.71 18.04 11.98
C THR A 68 -24.37 18.74 11.96
N ALA A 69 -24.07 19.55 12.98
CA ALA A 69 -22.80 20.25 13.08
C ALA A 69 -21.69 19.24 12.76
N PRO A 70 -20.76 19.56 11.83
CA PRO A 70 -19.71 18.62 11.46
C PRO A 70 -19.06 18.13 12.76
N ALA A 71 -19.00 16.81 12.92
CA ALA A 71 -18.27 16.21 14.02
C ALA A 71 -16.91 16.92 14.11
N PRO A 72 -16.43 17.29 15.31
CA PRO A 72 -15.19 18.03 15.45
C PRO A 72 -14.11 17.29 14.66
N VAL A 73 -13.51 18.00 13.70
CA VAL A 73 -12.34 17.51 12.99
C VAL A 73 -11.25 17.38 14.04
N ILE A 74 -11.05 16.16 14.56
CA ILE A 74 -9.94 15.88 15.47
C ILE A 74 -8.70 15.99 14.59
N GLU A 75 -8.01 17.12 14.72
CA GLU A 75 -6.74 17.34 14.05
C GLU A 75 -5.76 16.25 14.49
N GLU A 76 -5.20 15.53 13.52
CA GLU A 76 -4.28 14.45 13.79
C GLU A 76 -3.01 14.99 14.46
N VAL A 77 -2.71 14.48 15.66
CA VAL A 77 -1.51 14.89 16.39
C VAL A 77 -0.33 14.03 15.94
N ILE A 78 0.61 14.64 15.21
CA ILE A 78 1.88 14.01 14.86
C ILE A 78 2.82 14.08 16.09
N PRO A 79 3.46 12.98 16.50
CA PRO A 79 4.42 13.00 17.61
C PRO A 79 5.58 13.97 17.36
N GLU A 80 6.08 14.60 18.42
CA GLU A 80 7.23 15.51 18.33
C GLU A 80 8.45 14.79 17.72
N GLY A 81 9.17 15.49 16.84
CA GLY A 81 10.33 14.95 16.13
C GLY A 81 10.01 13.91 15.04
N HIS A 82 8.72 13.64 14.79
CA HIS A 82 8.29 12.70 13.75
C HIS A 82 7.68 13.42 12.54
N VAL A 83 7.71 12.72 11.42
CA VAL A 83 7.03 13.07 10.18
C VAL A 83 6.00 12.00 9.85
N LYS A 84 4.87 12.41 9.26
CA LYS A 84 3.88 11.47 8.76
C LYS A 84 4.34 10.89 7.42
N VAL A 85 4.21 9.58 7.26
CA VAL A 85 4.47 8.86 6.02
C VAL A 85 3.23 8.06 5.61
N THR A 86 3.12 7.71 4.33
CA THR A 86 1.94 6.99 3.80
C THR A 86 2.34 5.81 2.95
N LEU A 87 1.43 4.86 2.75
CA LEU A 87 1.69 3.76 1.81
C LEU A 87 1.56 4.27 0.36
N PRO A 88 2.46 3.85 -0.55
CA PRO A 88 2.29 4.11 -1.97
C PRO A 88 1.00 3.45 -2.49
N THR A 89 0.29 4.17 -3.35
CA THR A 89 -0.96 3.70 -3.99
C THR A 89 -0.72 2.96 -5.30
N PHE A 90 0.54 2.84 -5.71
CA PHE A 90 1.01 2.13 -6.90
C PHE A 90 1.68 0.80 -6.53
N ARG A 91 1.77 -0.11 -7.50
CA ARG A 91 2.48 -1.39 -7.30
C ARG A 91 3.99 -1.19 -7.30
N ILE A 92 4.71 -2.04 -6.59
CA ILE A 92 6.18 -2.02 -6.56
C ILE A 92 6.66 -3.35 -7.13
N LEU A 93 7.38 -3.29 -8.24
CA LEU A 93 7.97 -4.45 -8.88
C LEU A 93 9.49 -4.41 -8.72
N ILE A 94 10.04 -5.50 -8.19
CA ILE A 94 11.48 -5.72 -8.13
C ILE A 94 11.85 -6.71 -9.23
N ASN A 95 12.62 -6.23 -10.20
CA ASN A 95 13.16 -7.01 -11.30
C ASN A 95 14.46 -7.66 -10.86
N TYR A 96 14.61 -8.93 -11.23
CA TYR A 96 15.78 -9.76 -10.93
C TYR A 96 16.11 -10.63 -12.15
N GLU A 97 17.24 -11.35 -12.13
CA GLU A 97 17.79 -11.97 -13.36
C GLU A 97 16.79 -12.86 -14.14
N SER A 98 15.91 -13.58 -13.45
CA SER A 98 14.96 -14.52 -14.06
C SER A 98 13.51 -14.04 -14.09
N GLY A 99 13.21 -12.81 -13.66
CA GLY A 99 11.85 -12.29 -13.70
C GLY A 99 11.61 -11.02 -12.89
N ALA A 100 10.35 -10.81 -12.52
CA ALA A 100 9.92 -9.69 -11.69
C ALA A 100 8.96 -10.17 -10.61
N SER A 101 9.04 -9.56 -9.42
CA SER A 101 8.17 -9.87 -8.30
C SER A 101 7.43 -8.62 -7.84
N ASP A 102 6.11 -8.72 -7.71
CA ASP A 102 5.29 -7.71 -7.03
C ASP A 102 5.52 -7.83 -5.52
N ALA A 103 5.93 -6.72 -4.90
CA ALA A 103 6.18 -6.66 -3.47
C ALA A 103 4.92 -6.95 -2.63
N GLN A 104 3.73 -6.65 -3.19
CA GLN A 104 2.45 -6.67 -2.47
C GLN A 104 2.55 -5.85 -1.18
N ASN A 105 2.91 -4.57 -1.34
CA ASN A 105 3.43 -3.70 -0.29
C ASN A 105 2.60 -3.69 1.01
N SER A 106 1.26 -3.73 0.90
CA SER A 106 0.34 -3.76 2.06
C SER A 106 0.50 -4.98 2.97
N THR A 107 1.10 -6.06 2.47
CA THR A 107 1.32 -7.30 3.22
C THR A 107 2.72 -7.38 3.82
N LEU A 108 3.59 -6.39 3.60
CA LEU A 108 4.96 -6.41 4.12
C LEU A 108 5.01 -6.01 5.60
N LYS A 109 5.84 -6.69 6.39
CA LYS A 109 6.12 -6.28 7.78
C LYS A 109 6.78 -4.91 7.83
N TYR A 110 7.65 -4.64 6.87
CA TYR A 110 8.31 -3.37 6.66
C TYR A 110 7.96 -2.90 5.25
N PRO A 111 6.82 -2.20 5.08
CA PRO A 111 6.39 -1.74 3.77
C PRO A 111 7.29 -0.60 3.29
N PHE A 112 7.41 -0.44 1.97
CA PHE A 112 7.83 0.84 1.39
C PHE A 112 6.80 1.90 1.75
N PHE A 113 7.25 3.14 1.96
CA PHE A 113 6.37 4.27 2.24
C PHE A 113 6.73 5.49 1.38
N MET A 114 5.83 6.47 1.37
CA MET A 114 5.98 7.76 0.72
C MET A 114 6.23 8.84 1.79
N TYR A 115 7.20 9.70 1.51
CA TYR A 115 7.43 10.93 2.27
C TYR A 115 7.93 12.00 1.29
N ASN A 116 7.35 13.21 1.36
CA ASN A 116 7.59 14.29 0.39
C ASN A 116 7.57 13.80 -1.07
N ASP A 117 6.52 13.05 -1.41
CA ASP A 117 6.23 12.53 -2.76
C ASP A 117 7.28 11.60 -3.38
N ILE A 118 8.24 11.10 -2.58
CA ILE A 118 9.19 10.07 -3.02
C ILE A 118 9.01 8.78 -2.22
N ILE A 119 9.40 7.67 -2.85
CA ILE A 119 9.38 6.35 -2.22
C ILE A 119 10.63 6.12 -1.36
N TYR A 120 10.41 5.51 -0.21
CA TYR A 120 11.42 5.07 0.73
C TYR A 120 11.39 3.55 0.85
N ALA A 121 12.57 2.94 0.79
CA ALA A 121 12.74 1.49 0.89
C ALA A 121 13.34 1.12 2.25
N PRO A 122 12.84 0.04 2.89
CA PRO A 122 13.39 -0.42 4.17
C PRO A 122 14.81 -0.96 3.97
N LEU A 123 15.73 -0.64 4.88
CA LEU A 123 17.08 -1.21 4.93
C LEU A 123 17.17 -2.36 5.92
N ASN A 124 16.16 -3.23 5.94
CA ASN A 124 16.24 -4.49 6.66
C ASN A 124 17.08 -5.52 5.87
N TYR A 125 17.43 -6.63 6.52
CA TYR A 125 18.29 -7.65 5.92
C TYR A 125 17.77 -8.18 4.57
N ASP A 126 16.48 -8.54 4.50
CA ASP A 126 15.88 -9.12 3.30
C ASP A 126 15.84 -8.12 2.13
N MET A 127 15.56 -6.85 2.40
CA MET A 127 15.53 -5.81 1.36
C MET A 127 16.93 -5.41 0.91
N CYS A 128 17.89 -5.26 1.84
CA CYS A 128 19.29 -5.00 1.49
C CYS A 128 19.85 -6.14 0.63
N SER A 129 19.58 -7.40 1.00
CA SER A 129 19.95 -8.56 0.18
C SER A 129 19.26 -8.53 -1.19
N THR A 130 17.97 -8.22 -1.25
CA THR A 130 17.19 -8.15 -2.48
C THR A 130 17.71 -7.04 -3.40
N LEU A 131 18.10 -5.90 -2.86
CA LEU A 131 18.62 -4.76 -3.62
C LEU A 131 20.14 -4.84 -3.81
N THR A 132 20.78 -5.89 -3.30
CA THR A 132 22.24 -6.06 -3.35
C THR A 132 22.98 -4.83 -2.84
N ILE A 133 22.59 -4.45 -1.62
CA ILE A 133 23.21 -3.44 -0.78
C ILE A 133 23.80 -4.20 0.41
N GLU A 134 25.10 -4.08 0.63
CA GLU A 134 25.73 -4.57 1.85
C GLU A 134 25.37 -3.60 2.99
N SER A 135 24.89 -4.15 4.10
CA SER A 135 24.53 -3.39 5.29
C SER A 135 25.28 -3.94 6.50
N ASN A 136 25.94 -3.06 7.24
CA ASN A 136 26.69 -3.38 8.44
C ASN A 136 26.32 -2.40 9.56
N TRP A 137 26.17 -2.91 10.77
CA TRP A 137 25.90 -2.11 11.96
C TRP A 137 26.99 -2.32 13.01
N SER A 138 27.47 -1.22 13.59
CA SER A 138 28.33 -1.21 14.77
C SER A 138 27.83 -0.15 15.76
N ASN A 139 27.95 -0.43 17.06
CA ASN A 139 27.56 0.53 18.09
C ASN A 139 28.50 1.74 18.15
N GLU A 140 29.74 1.60 17.68
CA GLU A 140 30.74 2.66 17.64
C GLU A 140 30.57 3.57 16.43
N VAL A 141 30.23 3.00 15.26
CA VAL A 141 30.22 3.74 13.98
C VAL A 141 28.81 4.11 13.53
N GLY A 142 27.80 3.28 13.80
CA GLY A 142 26.45 3.40 13.25
C GLY A 142 26.22 2.50 12.03
N LEU A 143 25.37 2.94 11.11
CA LEU A 143 24.97 2.19 9.91
C LEU A 143 25.94 2.45 8.76
N SER A 144 26.53 1.39 8.20
CA SER A 144 27.33 1.43 6.98
C SER A 144 26.64 0.70 5.84
N LEU A 145 26.44 1.38 4.72
CA LEU A 145 25.85 0.84 3.51
C LEU A 145 26.87 0.88 2.38
N ARG A 146 27.03 -0.24 1.67
CA ARG A 146 27.92 -0.32 0.52
C ARG A 146 27.23 -0.93 -0.68
N LYS A 147 27.51 -0.36 -1.85
CA LYS A 147 27.23 -1.03 -3.11
C LYS A 147 28.07 -2.31 -3.18
N THR A 148 27.42 -3.41 -3.54
CA THR A 148 28.10 -4.61 -4.05
C THR A 148 27.89 -4.71 -5.56
N ASP A 149 28.79 -5.38 -6.29
CA ASP A 149 28.57 -5.70 -7.71
C ASP A 149 27.76 -7.00 -7.90
N ALA A 150 27.31 -7.62 -6.81
CA ALA A 150 26.34 -8.70 -6.87
C ALA A 150 25.06 -8.22 -7.59
N LYS A 151 24.55 -9.04 -8.50
CA LYS A 151 23.25 -8.86 -9.13
C LYS A 151 22.15 -9.37 -8.21
N ILE A 152 20.94 -8.81 -8.37
CA ILE A 152 19.75 -9.34 -7.68
C ILE A 152 19.57 -10.78 -8.17
N GLY A 153 19.72 -11.74 -7.25
CA GLY A 153 19.78 -13.18 -7.56
C GLY A 153 18.48 -13.72 -8.15
N GLN A 154 18.28 -15.03 -8.11
CA GLN A 154 17.14 -15.71 -8.76
C GLN A 154 15.76 -15.42 -8.12
N GLY A 155 15.66 -14.52 -7.13
CA GLY A 155 14.39 -14.14 -6.52
C GLY A 155 14.53 -13.13 -5.38
N VAL A 156 13.38 -12.64 -4.94
CA VAL A 156 13.25 -11.67 -3.84
C VAL A 156 12.74 -12.34 -2.57
N ARG A 157 13.13 -11.83 -1.41
CA ARG A 157 12.66 -12.33 -0.11
C ARG A 157 11.95 -11.19 0.60
N PHE A 158 10.73 -11.45 1.04
CA PHE A 158 9.90 -10.46 1.73
C PHE A 158 9.40 -11.01 3.05
N GLN A 159 9.64 -10.27 4.12
CA GLN A 159 8.97 -10.53 5.39
C GLN A 159 7.55 -9.96 5.34
N ARG A 160 6.55 -10.81 5.55
CA ARG A 160 5.13 -10.44 5.52
C ARG A 160 4.53 -10.34 6.92
N ILE A 161 3.49 -9.55 7.06
CA ILE A 161 2.61 -9.56 8.24
C ILE A 161 1.72 -10.81 8.22
N GLU A 162 1.20 -11.16 9.39
CA GLU A 162 0.19 -12.22 9.51
C GLU A 162 -1.07 -11.86 8.71
N ALA A 163 -1.74 -12.86 8.12
CA ALA A 163 -2.86 -12.65 7.20
C ALA A 163 -4.06 -11.87 7.80
N SER A 164 -4.20 -11.87 9.13
CA SER A 164 -5.24 -11.11 9.84
C SER A 164 -4.81 -9.71 10.29
N SER A 165 -3.55 -9.32 10.04
CA SER A 165 -3.02 -8.01 10.40
C SER A 165 -3.25 -7.01 9.27
N ALA A 166 -3.66 -5.79 9.63
CA ALA A 166 -3.67 -4.65 8.71
C ALA A 166 -2.43 -3.78 8.94
N GLN A 167 -2.06 -2.99 7.94
CA GLN A 167 -1.12 -1.89 8.15
C GLN A 167 -1.74 -0.85 9.11
N PRO A 168 -0.94 -0.17 9.93
CA PRO A 168 -1.46 0.87 10.80
C PRO A 168 -2.06 2.01 9.97
N ALA A 169 -3.14 2.61 10.48
CA ALA A 169 -3.83 3.71 9.80
C ALA A 169 -2.94 4.95 9.65
N ASN A 170 -2.06 5.18 10.63
CA ASN A 170 -1.08 6.25 10.63
C ASN A 170 0.32 5.66 10.78
N MET A 171 1.28 6.19 10.03
CA MET A 171 2.69 5.82 10.09
C MET A 171 3.51 7.08 10.36
N TYR A 172 4.34 7.03 11.38
CA TYR A 172 5.20 8.15 11.79
C TYR A 172 6.65 7.70 11.79
N ALA A 173 7.48 8.39 11.02
CA ALA A 173 8.91 8.14 10.94
C ALA A 173 9.69 9.30 11.58
N HIS A 174 10.93 9.08 11.97
CA HIS A 174 11.78 10.14 12.55
C HIS A 174 13.20 10.10 11.99
N LEU A 175 14.00 11.12 12.26
CA LEU A 175 15.43 11.10 11.90
C LEU A 175 16.18 10.07 12.77
N PRO A 176 17.14 9.32 12.19
CA PRO A 176 18.01 8.44 12.95
C PRO A 176 18.88 9.24 13.93
N SER A 177 19.13 8.67 15.11
CA SER A 177 20.02 9.23 16.14
C SER A 177 21.47 8.73 16.03
N PHE A 178 21.80 8.03 14.94
CA PHE A 178 23.08 7.39 14.67
C PHE A 178 23.65 7.86 13.33
N ASN A 179 24.97 7.69 13.15
CA ASN A 179 25.62 8.04 11.90
C ASN A 179 25.27 7.05 10.79
N ILE A 180 25.24 7.56 9.56
CA ILE A 180 25.04 6.78 8.35
C ILE A 180 26.22 7.02 7.43
N TYR A 181 26.78 5.94 6.90
CA TYR A 181 27.83 5.95 5.90
C TYR A 181 27.32 5.26 4.64
N VAL A 182 27.52 5.89 3.48
CA VAL A 182 27.18 5.32 2.17
C VAL A 182 28.46 5.28 1.34
N ASN A 183 28.86 4.07 0.92
CA ASN A 183 30.12 3.83 0.20
C ASN A 183 31.31 4.53 0.89
N ASP A 184 31.46 4.27 2.19
CA ASP A 184 32.53 4.80 3.05
C ASP A 184 32.52 6.33 3.27
N THR A 185 31.48 7.01 2.80
CA THR A 185 31.31 8.44 2.97
C THR A 185 30.24 8.71 4.03
N TRP A 186 30.59 9.52 5.03
CA TRP A 186 29.63 9.99 6.03
C TRP A 186 28.54 10.84 5.38
N VAL A 187 27.29 10.62 5.77
CA VAL A 187 26.12 11.37 5.32
C VAL A 187 25.70 12.37 6.39
N ASP A 188 25.71 13.66 6.05
CA ASP A 188 25.13 14.72 6.89
C ASP A 188 23.60 14.72 6.77
N ASN A 189 22.98 13.69 7.35
CA ASN A 189 21.58 13.34 7.10
C ASN A 189 20.60 14.48 7.40
N GLY A 190 20.89 15.31 8.40
CA GLY A 190 20.02 16.45 8.78
C GLY A 190 20.01 17.60 7.76
N LYS A 191 20.90 17.59 6.77
CA LYS A 191 20.97 18.60 5.69
C LYS A 191 20.48 18.07 4.34
N GLU A 192 20.14 16.79 4.26
CA GLU A 192 19.61 16.20 3.04
C GLU A 192 18.15 16.62 2.84
N GLU A 193 17.78 16.98 1.61
CA GLU A 193 16.38 17.27 1.24
C GLU A 193 15.47 16.07 1.49
N TYR A 194 16.02 14.88 1.24
CA TYR A 194 15.40 13.60 1.49
C TYR A 194 16.30 12.82 2.44
N PRO A 195 16.13 12.99 3.77
CA PRO A 195 16.96 12.33 4.76
C PRO A 195 16.56 10.86 4.87
N PHE A 196 17.49 10.00 5.30
CA PHE A 196 17.15 8.70 5.84
C PHE A 196 16.22 8.86 7.04
N LEU A 197 15.24 7.97 7.15
CA LEU A 197 14.22 7.99 8.20
C LEU A 197 14.21 6.65 8.94
N VAL A 198 13.73 6.63 10.18
CA VAL A 198 13.51 5.43 10.97
C VAL A 198 12.01 5.26 11.20
N TYR A 199 11.51 4.05 10.92
CA TYR A 199 10.14 3.64 11.19
C TYR A 199 10.15 2.20 11.71
N ASN A 200 9.50 1.96 12.85
CA ASN A 200 9.48 0.66 13.54
C ASN A 200 10.88 0.02 13.66
N ASP A 201 11.84 0.81 14.17
CA ASP A 201 13.25 0.41 14.37
C ASP A 201 14.02 -0.02 13.11
N VAL A 202 13.46 0.23 11.92
CA VAL A 202 14.12 0.00 10.64
C VAL A 202 14.47 1.33 10.01
N THR A 203 15.70 1.45 9.50
CA THR A 203 16.11 2.61 8.70
C THR A 203 15.56 2.47 7.29
N TYR A 204 15.12 3.57 6.73
CA TYR A 204 14.57 3.69 5.39
C TYR A 204 15.40 4.67 4.59
N TYR A 205 15.81 4.28 3.39
CA TYR A 205 16.54 5.18 2.52
C TYR A 205 15.63 5.78 1.45
N PRO A 206 15.86 7.04 1.06
CA PRO A 206 15.10 7.69 0.02
C PRO A 206 15.56 7.21 -1.35
N MET A 207 14.65 6.68 -2.16
CA MET A 207 14.93 6.17 -3.50
C MET A 207 14.98 7.29 -4.56
N THR A 208 15.74 8.35 -4.29
CA THR A 208 16.01 9.42 -5.26
C THR A 208 16.98 8.93 -6.34
N TRP A 209 17.01 9.61 -7.49
CA TRP A 209 17.97 9.29 -8.56
C TRP A 209 19.42 9.26 -8.05
N ASN A 210 19.81 10.25 -7.24
CA ASN A 210 21.17 10.34 -6.70
C ASN A 210 21.50 9.16 -5.76
N ASN A 211 20.59 8.81 -4.85
CA ASN A 211 20.81 7.71 -3.92
C ASN A 211 20.80 6.35 -4.61
N ASN A 212 19.88 6.14 -5.56
CA ASN A 212 19.81 4.90 -6.34
C ASN A 212 21.10 4.70 -7.14
N ASN A 213 21.63 5.77 -7.75
CA ASN A 213 22.88 5.72 -8.50
C ASN A 213 24.08 5.29 -7.62
N LYS A 214 24.15 5.74 -6.35
CA LYS A 214 25.20 5.31 -5.39
C LYS A 214 25.23 3.79 -5.18
N PHE A 215 24.09 3.10 -5.35
CA PHE A 215 23.97 1.64 -5.24
C PHE A 215 23.87 0.92 -6.60
N GLY A 216 23.90 1.68 -7.71
CA GLY A 216 23.70 1.15 -9.06
C GLY A 216 22.27 0.68 -9.35
N LEU A 217 21.30 1.17 -8.59
CA LEU A 217 19.88 0.84 -8.80
C LEU A 217 19.29 1.71 -9.91
N ILE A 218 18.44 1.10 -10.73
CA ILE A 218 17.63 1.77 -11.73
C ILE A 218 16.18 1.70 -11.26
N THR A 219 15.51 2.84 -11.25
CA THR A 219 14.12 2.96 -10.79
C THR A 219 13.29 3.78 -11.75
N GLY A 220 11.99 3.45 -11.86
CA GLY A 220 11.06 4.26 -12.64
C GLY A 220 9.62 4.07 -12.21
N LEU A 221 8.87 5.17 -12.15
CA LEU A 221 7.41 5.16 -11.97
C LEU A 221 6.74 5.29 -13.34
N LYS A 222 5.94 4.30 -13.74
CA LYS A 222 5.16 4.30 -14.98
C LYS A 222 3.90 3.45 -14.80
N ASP A 223 2.77 3.88 -15.36
CA ASP A 223 1.53 3.07 -15.42
C ASP A 223 1.09 2.49 -14.06
N ASN A 224 1.10 3.32 -13.01
CA ASN A 224 0.78 2.91 -11.63
C ASN A 224 1.66 1.77 -11.07
N ARG A 225 2.93 1.75 -11.51
CA ARG A 225 3.94 0.78 -11.11
C ARG A 225 5.29 1.46 -10.93
N PHE A 226 5.94 1.21 -9.80
CA PHE A 226 7.31 1.58 -9.53
C PHE A 226 8.21 0.36 -9.72
N ASP A 227 9.04 0.40 -10.75
CA ASP A 227 9.98 -0.66 -11.07
C ASP A 227 11.33 -0.36 -10.39
N ILE A 228 11.93 -1.40 -9.81
CA ILE A 228 13.29 -1.39 -9.25
C ILE A 228 14.08 -2.48 -9.97
N SER A 229 15.28 -2.16 -10.42
CA SER A 229 16.19 -3.11 -11.06
C SER A 229 17.64 -2.75 -10.77
N LYS A 230 18.56 -3.63 -11.16
CA LYS A 230 20.01 -3.42 -11.11
C LYS A 230 20.66 -3.97 -12.36
#